data_AF-A0A8H7GWQ5-F1
#
_entry.id   AF-A0A8H7GWQ5-F1
#
_cell.length_a   1.000
_cell.length_b   1.000
_cell.length_c   1.000
_cell.angle_alpha   90.00
_cell.angle_beta   90.00
_cell.angle_gamma   90.00
#
_symmetry.space_group_name_H-M   'P 1'
#
loop_
_entity.id
_entity.type
_entity.pdbx_description
1 polymer ?
#
loop_
_entity_poly.entity_id
_entity_poly.type
_entity_poly.pdbx_seq_one_letter_code
_entity_poly.pdbx_strand_id
1 'polypeptide(L)'
;MSEKNHTELAQQVQQLSELVQKQGQMIAKTGKQLMEMQLSDVKSRMAQMDAPQQKFNIEDYATNEDIVQLVCELQGQLDFMEDRLIARTFNSHLTKASPELAKIAPLCNKDGTPAPEFFPQTKANLNALEPADLLRLCEFYELIMENEANPELEAIVKSDTLTPEDAEKLMNTSLGTKTVEQKLAQFTADDIADLFDEFARFIGVRIRKGPEW
;
A
#
# COMPACT_ATOMS: atom_id res chain seq x y z
N MET A 1 28.59 22.70 37.22
CA MET A 1 27.46 21.76 37.07
C MET A 1 26.98 21.58 35.63
N SER A 2 27.42 22.40 34.65
CA SER A 2 26.99 22.30 33.24
C SER A 2 27.69 21.22 32.40
N GLU A 3 28.94 20.84 32.73
CA GLU A 3 29.69 19.86 31.93
C GLU A 3 29.28 18.40 32.18
N LYS A 4 28.87 18.04 33.40
CA LYS A 4 28.40 16.67 33.71
C LYS A 4 27.14 16.29 32.91
N ASN A 5 26.23 17.25 32.73
CA ASN A 5 25.00 17.04 31.95
C ASN A 5 25.28 16.87 30.46
N HIS A 6 26.32 17.51 29.91
CA HIS A 6 26.69 17.36 28.51
C HIS A 6 27.29 15.98 28.20
N THR A 7 28.07 15.42 29.14
CA THR A 7 28.67 14.09 28.97
C THR A 7 27.64 12.97 29.13
N GLU A 8 26.68 13.11 30.06
CA GLU A 8 25.55 12.19 30.19
C GLU A 8 24.63 12.23 28.98
N LEU A 9 24.37 13.41 28.41
CA LEU A 9 23.56 13.55 27.20
C LEU A 9 24.25 12.93 25.98
N ALA A 10 25.57 13.10 25.84
CA ALA A 10 26.35 12.46 24.77
C ALA A 10 26.36 10.92 24.92
N GLN A 11 26.46 10.40 26.14
CA GLN A 11 26.34 8.96 26.40
C GLN A 11 24.93 8.43 26.10
N GLN A 12 23.88 9.17 26.44
CA GLN A 12 22.51 8.79 26.10
C GLN A 12 22.28 8.80 24.58
N VAL A 13 22.83 9.77 23.84
CA VAL A 13 22.76 9.82 22.38
C VAL A 13 23.50 8.64 21.76
N GLN A 14 24.68 8.27 22.29
CA GLN A 14 25.44 7.10 21.83
C GLN A 14 24.67 5.80 22.10
N GLN A 15 24.09 5.64 23.28
CA GLN A 15 23.28 4.46 23.65
C GLN A 15 22.01 4.37 22.82
N LEU A 16 21.33 5.48 22.56
CA LEU A 16 20.18 5.55 21.67
C LEU A 16 20.56 5.19 20.23
N SER A 17 21.70 5.67 19.73
CA SER A 17 22.21 5.32 18.40
C SER A 17 22.51 3.83 18.26
N GLU A 18 23.16 3.23 19.27
CA GLU A 18 23.43 1.80 19.29
C GLU A 18 22.15 0.96 19.42
N LEU A 19 21.16 1.44 20.17
CA LEU A 19 19.86 0.80 20.30
C LEU A 19 19.08 0.84 18.98
N VAL A 20 19.07 1.99 18.30
CA VAL A 20 18.45 2.17 16.98
C VAL A 20 19.14 1.27 15.94
N GLN A 21 20.47 1.14 15.99
CA GLN A 21 21.20 0.24 15.10
C GLN A 21 20.86 -1.24 15.33
N LYS A 22 20.75 -1.67 16.60
CA LYS A 22 20.33 -3.03 16.95
C LYS A 22 18.88 -3.32 16.59
N GLN A 23 17.99 -2.36 16.84
CA GLN A 23 16.58 -2.46 16.45
C GLN A 23 16.43 -2.48 14.93
N GLY A 24 17.23 -1.69 14.22
CA GLY A 24 17.28 -1.71 12.77
C GLY A 24 17.71 -3.08 12.22
N GLN A 25 18.80 -3.65 12.73
CA GLN A 25 19.23 -4.99 12.31
C GLN A 25 18.18 -6.07 12.62
N MET A 26 17.50 -5.95 13.76
CA MET A 26 16.41 -6.86 14.12
C MET A 26 15.22 -6.72 13.17
N ILE A 27 14.81 -5.49 12.85
CA ILE A 27 13.73 -5.20 11.89
C ILE A 27 14.08 -5.72 10.50
N ALA A 28 15.31 -5.52 10.03
CA ALA A 28 15.77 -6.05 8.73
C ALA A 28 15.74 -7.58 8.71
N LYS A 29 16.17 -8.23 9.81
CA LYS A 29 16.12 -9.69 9.93
C LYS A 29 14.68 -10.21 9.98
N THR A 30 13.78 -9.52 10.69
CA THR A 30 12.35 -9.84 10.75
C THR A 30 11.68 -9.61 9.39
N GLY A 31 12.01 -8.52 8.70
CA GLY A 31 11.52 -8.21 7.36
C GLY A 31 11.96 -9.26 6.34
N LYS A 32 13.23 -9.69 6.39
CA LYS A 32 13.74 -10.80 5.57
C LYS A 32 12.98 -12.10 5.86
N GLN A 33 12.74 -12.44 7.12
CA GLN A 33 11.94 -13.62 7.50
C GLN A 33 10.49 -13.53 7.03
N LEU A 34 9.88 -12.34 7.07
CA LEU A 34 8.51 -12.11 6.61
C LEU A 34 8.40 -12.22 5.08
N MET A 35 9.39 -11.69 4.35
CA MET A 35 9.50 -11.89 2.89
C MET A 35 9.76 -13.35 2.53
N GLU A 36 10.65 -14.05 3.23
CA GLU A 36 10.87 -15.50 3.05
C GLU A 36 9.59 -16.29 3.35
N MET A 37 8.81 -15.87 4.35
CA MET A 37 7.51 -16.46 4.66
C MET A 37 6.50 -16.21 3.52
N GLN A 38 6.43 -15.00 2.96
CA GLN A 38 5.57 -14.69 1.82
C GLN A 38 5.98 -15.45 0.55
N LEU A 39 7.28 -15.55 0.25
CA LEU A 39 7.81 -16.34 -0.86
C LEU A 39 7.59 -17.85 -0.66
N SER A 40 7.71 -18.34 0.57
CA SER A 40 7.43 -19.73 0.90
C SER A 40 5.93 -20.04 0.90
N ASP A 41 5.06 -19.08 1.26
CA ASP A 41 3.61 -19.17 1.11
C ASP A 41 3.16 -19.20 -0.36
N VAL A 42 3.83 -18.44 -1.24
CA VAL A 42 3.58 -18.51 -2.69
C VAL A 42 4.07 -19.84 -3.26
N LYS A 43 5.25 -20.32 -2.86
CA LYS A 43 5.76 -21.64 -3.26
C LYS A 43 4.92 -22.79 -2.70
N SER A 44 4.41 -22.67 -1.48
CA SER A 44 3.55 -23.68 -0.84
C SER A 44 2.16 -23.68 -1.48
N ARG A 45 1.59 -22.51 -1.81
CA ARG A 45 0.33 -22.41 -2.60
C ARG A 45 0.49 -22.97 -4.02
N MET A 46 1.65 -22.81 -4.65
CA MET A 46 1.95 -23.47 -5.94
C MET A 46 2.15 -24.99 -5.78
N ALA A 47 2.76 -25.46 -4.69
CA ALA A 47 2.96 -26.89 -4.43
C ALA A 47 1.69 -27.61 -3.92
N GLN A 48 0.74 -26.88 -3.32
CA GLN A 48 -0.55 -27.39 -2.85
C GLN A 48 -1.57 -27.59 -3.98
N MET A 49 -1.28 -27.18 -5.23
CA MET A 49 -2.11 -27.54 -6.39
C MET A 49 -2.01 -29.04 -6.76
N ASP A 50 -1.03 -29.79 -6.21
CA ASP A 50 -0.80 -31.21 -6.54
C ASP A 50 -0.75 -32.18 -5.33
N ALA A 51 -1.16 -31.76 -4.12
CA ALA A 51 -1.16 -32.63 -2.94
C ALA A 51 -2.57 -32.90 -2.38
N PRO A 52 -2.89 -34.15 -1.97
CA PRO A 52 -4.18 -34.48 -1.39
C PRO A 52 -4.34 -33.77 -0.05
N GLN A 53 -5.45 -33.02 0.09
CA GLN A 53 -5.79 -32.22 1.26
C GLN A 53 -5.71 -33.06 2.54
N GLN A 54 -4.74 -32.75 3.41
CA GLN A 54 -4.80 -33.19 4.80
C GLN A 54 -6.06 -32.59 5.43
N LYS A 55 -6.91 -33.44 6.00
CA LYS A 55 -8.09 -33.01 6.75
C LYS A 55 -7.62 -32.33 8.03
N PHE A 56 -7.52 -31.01 8.00
CA PHE A 56 -7.38 -30.17 9.18
C PHE A 56 -8.70 -30.22 9.97
N ASN A 57 -8.65 -30.69 11.23
CA ASN A 57 -9.78 -30.58 12.14
C ASN A 57 -9.80 -29.16 12.73
N ILE A 58 -10.74 -28.35 12.22
CA ILE A 58 -10.94 -26.93 12.58
C ILE A 58 -11.51 -26.78 14.01
N GLU A 59 -12.11 -27.84 14.56
CA GLU A 59 -12.82 -27.85 15.84
C GLU A 59 -11.90 -27.64 17.07
N ASP A 60 -10.59 -27.92 16.97
CA ASP A 60 -9.66 -27.81 18.10
C ASP A 60 -9.09 -26.39 18.30
N TYR A 61 -9.28 -25.46 17.35
CA TYR A 61 -8.63 -24.14 17.36
C TYR A 61 -9.54 -22.94 17.09
N ALA A 62 -10.74 -23.15 16.52
CA ALA A 62 -11.71 -22.07 16.33
C ALA A 62 -12.80 -22.17 17.40
N THR A 63 -12.83 -21.23 18.34
CA THR A 63 -13.99 -21.11 19.23
C THR A 63 -15.18 -20.55 18.44
N ASN A 64 -16.40 -20.83 18.89
CA ASN A 64 -17.58 -20.23 18.29
C ASN A 64 -17.53 -18.69 18.32
N GLU A 65 -16.81 -18.10 19.29
CA GLU A 65 -16.60 -16.65 19.39
C GLU A 65 -15.71 -16.12 18.26
N ASP A 66 -14.63 -16.83 17.91
CA ASP A 66 -13.76 -16.47 16.78
C ASP A 66 -14.53 -16.51 15.44
N ILE A 67 -15.41 -17.51 15.28
CA ILE A 67 -16.26 -17.64 14.09
C ILE A 67 -17.25 -16.48 14.01
N VAL A 68 -17.89 -16.10 15.11
CA VAL A 68 -18.80 -14.96 15.16
C VAL A 68 -18.06 -13.66 14.84
N GLN A 69 -16.87 -13.46 15.41
CA GLN A 69 -16.05 -12.29 15.11
C GLN A 69 -15.68 -12.23 13.62
N LEU A 70 -15.21 -13.34 13.04
CA LEU A 70 -14.88 -13.41 11.61
C LEU A 70 -16.10 -13.07 10.73
N VAL A 71 -17.28 -13.57 11.09
CA VAL A 71 -18.52 -13.26 10.35
C VAL A 71 -18.86 -11.77 10.47
N CYS A 72 -18.70 -11.15 11.63
CA CYS A 72 -18.89 -9.71 11.81
C CYS A 72 -17.89 -8.90 10.96
N GLU A 73 -16.63 -9.30 10.91
CA GLU A 73 -15.60 -8.65 10.09
C GLU A 73 -15.91 -8.78 8.59
N LEU A 74 -16.32 -9.97 8.14
CA LEU A 74 -16.73 -10.21 6.75
C LEU A 74 -17.99 -9.41 6.38
N GLN A 75 -18.95 -9.29 7.29
CA GLN A 75 -20.13 -8.44 7.08
C GLN A 75 -19.72 -6.97 6.93
N GLY A 76 -18.84 -6.45 7.79
CA GLY A 76 -18.31 -5.08 7.64
C GLY A 76 -17.58 -4.86 6.31
N GLN A 77 -16.78 -5.84 5.86
CA GLN A 77 -16.12 -5.77 4.55
C GLN A 77 -17.13 -5.76 3.39
N LEU A 78 -18.22 -6.53 3.49
CA LEU A 78 -19.30 -6.54 2.50
C LEU A 78 -20.03 -5.19 2.48
N ASP A 79 -20.31 -4.59 3.64
CA ASP A 79 -20.94 -3.27 3.73
C ASP A 79 -20.06 -2.20 3.06
N PHE A 80 -18.74 -2.21 3.31
CA PHE A 80 -17.81 -1.30 2.62
C PHE A 80 -17.70 -1.55 1.12
N MET A 81 -17.90 -2.80 0.68
CA MET A 81 -17.99 -3.11 -0.75
C MET A 81 -19.28 -2.55 -1.36
N GLU A 82 -20.41 -2.68 -0.68
CA GLU A 82 -21.69 -2.14 -1.12
C GLU A 82 -21.64 -0.61 -1.22
N ASP A 83 -21.13 0.08 -0.22
CA ASP A 83 -20.95 1.54 -0.24
C ASP A 83 -20.11 2.01 -1.43
N ARG A 84 -18.99 1.32 -1.71
CA ARG A 84 -18.16 1.61 -2.89
C ARG A 84 -18.90 1.34 -4.19
N LEU A 85 -19.70 0.27 -4.27
CA LEU A 85 -20.50 -0.03 -5.46
C LEU A 85 -21.57 1.02 -5.70
N ILE A 86 -22.25 1.50 -4.65
CA ILE A 86 -23.23 2.60 -4.74
C ILE A 86 -22.54 3.86 -5.26
N ALA A 87 -21.41 4.25 -4.68
CA ALA A 87 -20.64 5.41 -5.10
C ALA A 87 -20.14 5.29 -6.55
N ARG A 88 -19.59 4.12 -6.94
CA ARG A 88 -19.17 3.84 -8.32
C ARG A 88 -20.33 3.90 -9.30
N THR A 89 -21.49 3.37 -8.94
CA THR A 89 -22.67 3.38 -9.79
C THR A 89 -23.13 4.82 -10.04
N PHE A 90 -23.18 5.64 -8.99
CA PHE A 90 -23.46 7.07 -9.13
C PHE A 90 -22.44 7.76 -10.05
N ASN A 91 -21.14 7.52 -9.82
CA ASN A 91 -20.06 8.08 -10.62
C ASN A 91 -20.08 7.63 -12.09
N SER A 92 -20.62 6.45 -12.38
CA SER A 92 -20.69 5.89 -13.74
C SER A 92 -21.55 6.69 -14.71
N HIS A 93 -22.43 7.55 -14.19
CA HIS A 93 -23.22 8.48 -14.98
C HIS A 93 -22.42 9.73 -15.41
N LEU A 94 -21.23 9.95 -14.85
CA LEU A 94 -20.35 11.05 -15.22
C LEU A 94 -19.57 10.69 -16.49
N THR A 95 -19.69 11.56 -17.48
CA THR A 95 -19.06 11.43 -18.79
C THR A 95 -18.26 12.69 -19.12
N LYS A 96 -17.50 12.66 -20.23
CA LYS A 96 -16.79 13.85 -20.74
C LYS A 96 -17.75 15.04 -21.01
N ALA A 97 -19.00 14.77 -21.38
CA ALA A 97 -20.01 15.79 -21.67
C ALA A 97 -20.72 16.33 -20.41
N SER A 98 -20.50 15.71 -19.23
CA SER A 98 -21.11 16.18 -17.98
C SER A 98 -20.57 17.56 -17.59
N PRO A 99 -21.36 18.39 -16.89
CA PRO A 99 -20.92 19.71 -16.41
C PRO A 99 -19.67 19.61 -15.52
N GLU A 100 -18.83 20.64 -15.54
CA GLU A 100 -17.61 20.69 -14.72
C GLU A 100 -17.90 20.62 -13.20
N LEU A 101 -19.04 21.14 -12.77
CA LEU A 101 -19.50 21.08 -11.37
C LEU A 101 -20.24 19.79 -11.02
N ALA A 102 -20.32 18.81 -11.93
CA ALA A 102 -20.93 17.52 -11.64
C ALA A 102 -20.15 16.83 -10.50
N LYS A 103 -20.88 16.43 -9.46
CA LYS A 103 -20.31 15.87 -8.23
C LYS A 103 -19.84 14.46 -8.45
N ILE A 104 -18.73 14.10 -7.80
CA ILE A 104 -18.20 12.74 -7.71
C ILE A 104 -18.46 12.27 -6.28
N ALA A 105 -19.09 11.11 -6.14
CA ALA A 105 -19.25 10.46 -4.85
C ALA A 105 -17.90 9.92 -4.37
N PRO A 106 -17.46 10.23 -3.13
CA PRO A 106 -16.24 9.69 -2.56
C PRO A 106 -16.37 8.19 -2.26
N LEU A 107 -15.26 7.46 -2.40
CA LEU A 107 -15.18 6.02 -2.08
C LEU A 107 -14.31 5.84 -0.83
N CYS A 108 -14.73 4.97 0.09
CA CYS A 108 -13.82 4.49 1.12
C CYS A 108 -12.72 3.58 0.52
N ASN A 109 -11.64 3.37 1.26
CA ASN A 109 -10.62 2.38 0.88
C ASN A 109 -11.10 0.95 1.21
N LYS A 110 -10.21 -0.03 1.03
CA LYS A 110 -10.50 -1.45 1.27
C LYS A 110 -10.94 -1.75 2.71
N ASP A 111 -10.40 -1.01 3.68
CA ASP A 111 -10.68 -1.18 5.10
C ASP A 111 -11.86 -0.31 5.59
N GLY A 112 -12.59 0.34 4.67
CA GLY A 112 -13.70 1.23 5.01
C GLY A 112 -13.27 2.61 5.51
N THR A 113 -11.98 2.95 5.42
CA THR A 113 -11.50 4.31 5.76
C THR A 113 -12.10 5.30 4.77
N PRO A 114 -12.74 6.39 5.22
CA PRO A 114 -13.30 7.41 4.35
C PRO A 114 -12.27 8.02 3.40
N ALA A 115 -12.71 8.48 2.23
CA ALA A 115 -11.85 9.17 1.28
C ALA A 115 -11.12 10.36 1.95
N PRO A 116 -9.85 10.61 1.60
CA PRO A 116 -9.11 11.74 2.15
C PRO A 116 -9.66 13.08 1.64
N GLU A 117 -9.34 14.18 2.33
CA GLU A 117 -9.85 15.52 2.00
C GLU A 117 -9.49 15.99 0.57
N PHE A 118 -8.36 15.52 0.04
CA PHE A 118 -7.89 15.83 -1.32
C PHE A 118 -8.56 14.97 -2.41
N PHE A 119 -9.57 14.16 -2.08
CA PHE A 119 -10.37 13.45 -3.07
C PHE A 119 -11.13 14.45 -3.97
N PRO A 120 -11.14 14.25 -5.31
CA PRO A 120 -11.80 15.17 -6.22
C PRO A 120 -13.33 15.14 -6.06
N GLN A 121 -13.91 16.23 -5.56
CA GLN A 121 -15.36 16.32 -5.31
C GLN A 121 -16.19 16.58 -6.57
N THR A 122 -15.56 17.12 -7.62
CA THR A 122 -16.21 17.46 -8.88
C THR A 122 -15.38 17.02 -10.09
N LYS A 123 -16.02 16.95 -11.26
CA LYS A 123 -15.33 16.72 -12.54
C LYS A 123 -14.18 17.71 -12.76
N ALA A 124 -14.39 18.99 -12.44
CA ALA A 124 -13.35 20.00 -12.55
C ALA A 124 -12.13 19.66 -11.67
N ASN A 125 -12.37 19.25 -10.42
CA ASN A 125 -11.29 18.87 -9.49
C ASN A 125 -10.56 17.61 -9.97
N LEU A 126 -11.28 16.65 -10.54
CA LEU A 126 -10.66 15.46 -11.12
C LEU A 126 -9.74 15.82 -12.29
N ASN A 127 -10.18 16.68 -13.22
CA ASN A 127 -9.37 17.08 -14.36
C ASN A 127 -8.14 17.92 -13.94
N ALA A 128 -8.29 18.74 -12.91
CA ALA A 128 -7.25 19.61 -12.34
C ALA A 128 -6.41 18.93 -11.25
N LEU A 129 -6.49 17.59 -11.13
CA LEU A 129 -5.75 16.85 -10.12
C LEU A 129 -4.25 16.90 -10.42
N GLU A 130 -3.47 17.38 -9.44
CA GLU A 130 -2.02 17.42 -9.53
C GLU A 130 -1.43 16.00 -9.47
N PRO A 131 -0.33 15.72 -10.20
CA PRO A 131 0.28 14.38 -10.20
C PRO A 131 0.64 13.87 -8.80
N ALA A 132 1.07 14.76 -7.90
CA ALA A 132 1.43 14.40 -6.53
C ALA A 132 0.21 13.91 -5.73
N ASP A 133 -0.95 14.54 -5.89
CA ASP A 133 -2.18 14.15 -5.21
C ASP A 133 -2.80 12.91 -5.86
N LEU A 134 -2.67 12.75 -7.18
CA LEU A 134 -3.01 11.50 -7.87
C LEU A 134 -2.22 10.32 -7.30
N LEU A 135 -0.91 10.48 -7.12
CA LEU A 135 -0.06 9.42 -6.56
C LEU A 135 -0.50 9.05 -5.14
N ARG A 136 -0.76 10.04 -4.28
CA ARG A 136 -1.28 9.82 -2.92
C ARG A 136 -2.63 9.11 -2.91
N LEU A 137 -3.53 9.47 -3.82
CA LEU A 137 -4.83 8.79 -3.96
C LEU A 137 -4.63 7.34 -4.39
N CYS A 138 -3.74 7.09 -5.35
CA CYS A 138 -3.46 5.74 -5.84
C CYS A 138 -2.78 4.88 -4.77
N GLU A 139 -1.93 5.44 -3.92
CA GLU A 139 -1.40 4.75 -2.73
C GLU A 139 -2.51 4.46 -1.72
N PHE A 140 -3.37 5.45 -1.42
CA PHE A 140 -4.49 5.28 -0.49
C PHE A 140 -5.49 4.19 -0.92
N TYR A 141 -5.69 4.03 -2.23
CA TYR A 141 -6.56 3.00 -2.79
C TYR A 141 -5.84 1.72 -3.22
N GLU A 142 -4.55 1.58 -2.92
CA GLU A 142 -3.72 0.41 -3.29
C GLU A 142 -3.72 0.10 -4.80
N LEU A 143 -3.83 1.14 -5.64
CA LEU A 143 -3.85 1.01 -7.10
C LEU A 143 -2.45 0.86 -7.70
N ILE A 144 -1.43 1.36 -7.00
CA ILE A 144 -0.04 1.14 -7.36
C ILE A 144 0.36 -0.18 -6.71
N MET A 145 0.31 -1.27 -7.47
CA MET A 145 1.14 -2.42 -7.11
C MET A 145 2.59 -2.01 -7.35
N GLU A 146 3.45 -2.17 -6.35
CA GLU A 146 4.92 -2.14 -6.53
C GLU A 146 5.31 -3.34 -7.42
N ASN A 147 4.94 -3.28 -8.70
CA ASN A 147 5.00 -4.42 -9.61
C ASN A 147 6.26 -4.43 -10.47
N GLU A 148 7.24 -3.58 -10.15
CA GLU A 148 8.59 -3.80 -10.64
C GLU A 148 9.37 -4.47 -9.52
N ALA A 149 9.62 -5.78 -9.72
CA ALA A 149 10.71 -6.46 -9.07
C ALA A 149 11.97 -5.62 -9.30
N ASN A 150 12.31 -4.76 -8.34
CA ASN A 150 13.47 -3.93 -8.45
C ASN A 150 14.66 -4.90 -8.52
N PRO A 151 15.38 -4.99 -9.66
CA PRO A 151 16.39 -6.01 -9.86
C PRO A 151 17.52 -5.89 -8.83
N GLU A 152 17.70 -4.71 -8.23
CA GLU A 152 18.59 -4.50 -7.09
C GLU A 152 18.07 -5.17 -5.81
N LEU A 153 16.76 -5.11 -5.50
CA LEU A 153 16.19 -5.83 -4.37
C LEU A 153 16.23 -7.34 -4.58
N GLU A 154 15.97 -7.83 -5.80
CA GLU A 154 16.14 -9.25 -6.09
C GLU A 154 17.59 -9.72 -5.92
N ALA A 155 18.56 -8.90 -6.33
CA ALA A 155 19.98 -9.19 -6.18
C ALA A 155 20.41 -9.20 -4.71
N ILE A 156 19.90 -8.27 -3.90
CA ILE A 156 20.14 -8.22 -2.46
C ILE A 156 19.53 -9.44 -1.77
N VAL A 157 18.30 -9.81 -2.11
CA VAL A 157 17.60 -10.99 -1.55
C VAL A 157 18.30 -12.30 -1.93
N LYS A 158 18.88 -12.37 -3.13
CA LYS A 158 19.68 -13.53 -3.60
C LYS A 158 21.11 -13.56 -3.04
N SER A 159 21.57 -12.51 -2.37
CA SER A 159 22.91 -12.46 -1.77
C SER A 159 22.92 -13.10 -0.37
N ASP A 160 23.90 -13.99 -0.12
CA ASP A 160 24.06 -14.65 1.19
C ASP A 160 24.63 -13.71 2.27
N THR A 161 25.17 -12.56 1.87
CA THR A 161 25.78 -11.56 2.76
C THR A 161 25.08 -10.21 2.59
N LEU A 162 24.24 -9.83 3.56
CA LEU A 162 23.74 -8.45 3.64
C LEU A 162 24.86 -7.53 4.10
N THR A 163 25.23 -6.57 3.26
CA THR A 163 26.07 -5.44 3.70
C THR A 163 25.21 -4.40 4.45
N PRO A 164 25.82 -3.53 5.27
CA PRO A 164 25.09 -2.43 5.94
C PRO A 164 24.38 -1.50 4.95
N GLU A 165 24.97 -1.28 3.77
CA GLU A 165 24.42 -0.46 2.69
C GLU A 165 23.20 -1.13 2.04
N ASP A 166 23.21 -2.46 1.91
CA ASP A 166 22.06 -3.23 1.40
C ASP A 166 20.91 -3.27 2.41
N ALA A 167 21.23 -3.32 3.71
CA ALA A 167 20.23 -3.22 4.78
C ALA A 167 19.55 -1.84 4.81
N GLU A 168 20.30 -0.78 4.55
CA GLU A 168 19.79 0.60 4.45
C GLU A 168 18.88 0.77 3.22
N LYS A 169 19.25 0.18 2.07
CA LYS A 169 18.40 0.17 0.86
C LYS A 169 17.11 -0.62 1.05
N LEU A 170 17.17 -1.78 1.70
CA LEU A 170 15.97 -2.57 2.04
C LEU A 170 15.07 -1.82 3.01
N MET A 171 15.62 -1.15 4.03
CA MET A 171 14.84 -0.32 4.94
C MET A 171 14.16 0.85 4.24
N ASN A 172 14.85 1.54 3.34
CA ASN A 172 14.27 2.67 2.61
C ASN A 172 13.21 2.26 1.59
N THR A 173 13.19 0.99 1.22
CA THR A 173 12.16 0.42 0.33
C THR A 173 10.97 -0.12 1.14
N SER A 174 11.21 -0.82 2.27
CA SER A 174 10.16 -1.37 3.14
C SER A 174 9.48 -0.33 4.04
N LEU A 175 10.19 0.73 4.45
CA LEU A 175 9.59 1.93 5.02
C LEU A 175 9.54 2.95 3.89
N GLY A 176 8.34 3.21 3.35
CA GLY A 176 8.06 4.15 2.26
C GLY A 176 8.61 5.57 2.46
N THR A 177 9.91 5.73 2.33
CA THR A 177 10.68 6.95 2.57
C THR A 177 11.13 7.62 1.27
N LYS A 178 10.66 7.13 0.13
CA LYS A 178 10.66 7.95 -1.08
C LYS A 178 9.57 9.01 -0.92
N THR A 179 9.96 10.28 -0.81
CA THR A 179 8.99 11.39 -0.81
C THR A 179 8.17 11.33 -2.10
N VAL A 180 6.93 11.84 -2.06
CA VAL A 180 6.02 11.86 -3.24
C VAL A 180 6.73 12.43 -4.47
N GLU A 181 7.62 13.41 -4.28
CA GLU A 181 8.46 14.02 -5.31
C GLU A 181 9.48 13.06 -5.93
N GLN A 182 10.14 12.22 -5.12
CA GLN A 182 11.09 11.20 -5.58
C GLN A 182 10.40 10.07 -6.32
N LYS A 183 9.17 9.71 -5.91
CA LYS A 183 8.34 8.76 -6.64
C LYS A 183 7.87 9.37 -7.97
N LEU A 184 7.45 10.64 -7.97
CA LEU A 184 7.03 11.33 -9.19
C LEU A 184 8.12 11.36 -10.26
N ALA A 185 9.39 11.51 -9.86
CA ALA A 185 10.53 11.52 -10.77
C ALA A 185 10.79 10.17 -11.47
N GLN A 186 10.20 9.08 -10.99
CA GLN A 186 10.29 7.76 -11.61
C GLN A 186 9.21 7.54 -12.67
N PHE A 187 8.15 8.36 -12.70
CA PHE A 187 7.06 8.24 -13.65
C PHE A 187 7.26 9.18 -14.84
N THR A 188 7.03 8.66 -16.04
CA THR A 188 6.91 9.49 -17.24
C THR A 188 5.53 10.16 -17.28
N ALA A 189 5.37 11.14 -18.18
CA ALA A 189 4.08 11.80 -18.36
C ALA A 189 2.98 10.84 -18.83
N ASP A 190 3.36 9.80 -19.58
CA ASP A 190 2.45 8.77 -20.05
C ASP A 190 2.01 7.84 -18.90
N ASP A 191 2.94 7.45 -18.02
CA ASP A 191 2.60 6.63 -16.84
C ASP A 191 1.64 7.36 -15.89
N ILE A 192 1.77 8.69 -15.76
CA ILE A 192 0.84 9.50 -14.96
C ILE A 192 -0.55 9.55 -15.61
N ALA A 193 -0.63 9.55 -16.95
CA ALA A 193 -1.89 9.51 -17.67
C ALA A 193 -2.58 8.14 -17.51
N ASP A 194 -1.82 7.05 -17.57
CA ASP A 194 -2.32 5.70 -17.34
C ASP A 194 -2.79 5.52 -15.89
N LEU A 195 -2.03 6.05 -14.92
CA LEU A 195 -2.42 6.04 -13.51
C LEU A 195 -3.70 6.86 -13.27
N PHE A 196 -3.86 7.98 -13.97
CA PHE A 196 -5.09 8.76 -13.93
C PHE A 196 -6.28 7.96 -14.46
N ASP A 197 -6.11 7.25 -15.57
CA ASP A 197 -7.17 6.44 -16.18
C ASP A 197 -7.54 5.25 -15.28
N GLU A 198 -6.56 4.61 -14.63
CA GLU A 198 -6.80 3.53 -13.66
C GLU A 198 -7.51 4.06 -12.41
N PHE A 199 -7.11 5.23 -11.89
CA PHE A 199 -7.83 5.88 -10.80
C PHE A 199 -9.27 6.25 -11.19
N ALA A 200 -9.46 6.87 -12.36
CA ALA A 200 -10.78 7.24 -12.89
C ALA A 200 -11.69 6.01 -13.03
N ARG A 201 -11.13 4.89 -13.52
CA ARG A 201 -11.81 3.60 -13.59
C ARG A 201 -12.16 3.07 -12.21
N PHE A 202 -11.23 3.12 -11.26
CA PHE A 202 -11.47 2.66 -9.89
C PHE A 202 -12.59 3.44 -9.21
N ILE A 203 -12.69 4.76 -9.39
CA ILE A 203 -13.80 5.55 -8.82
C ILE A 203 -15.10 5.43 -9.63
N GLY A 204 -15.04 4.81 -10.81
CA GLY A 204 -16.20 4.53 -11.66
C GLY A 204 -16.58 5.66 -12.61
N VAL A 205 -15.69 6.61 -12.90
CA VAL A 205 -15.97 7.76 -13.77
C VAL A 205 -15.59 7.45 -15.22
N ARG A 206 -16.40 7.87 -16.22
CA ARG A 206 -16.12 7.65 -17.65
C ARG A 206 -15.38 8.84 -18.29
N ILE A 207 -14.31 9.28 -17.63
CA ILE A 207 -13.43 10.37 -18.07
C ILE A 207 -12.02 9.81 -18.11
N ARG A 208 -11.30 10.09 -19.22
CA ARG A 208 -9.96 9.55 -19.47
C ARG A 208 -9.08 10.54 -20.21
N LYS A 209 -7.78 10.46 -19.96
CA LYS A 209 -6.71 11.20 -20.66
C LYS A 209 -6.11 10.38 -21.80
N GLY A 210 -6.07 9.05 -21.70
CA GLY A 210 -5.47 8.14 -22.68
C GLY A 210 -6.25 7.94 -24.00
N PRO A 211 -5.59 7.41 -25.04
CA PRO A 211 -6.14 7.26 -26.40
C PRO A 211 -7.00 6.00 -26.63
N GLU A 212 -6.94 4.94 -25.81
CA GLU A 212 -7.71 3.69 -26.00
C GLU A 212 -8.34 3.13 -24.70
N TRP A 213 -9.12 2.05 -24.84
CA TRP A 213 -9.71 1.25 -23.75
C TRP A 213 -9.03 -0.10 -23.70
#